data_AF-A0A7R9QJ20-F1
#
_entry.id   AF-A0A7R9QJ20-F1
#
_cell.length_a   1.000
_cell.length_b   1.000
_cell.length_c   1.000
_cell.angle_alpha   90.00
_cell.angle_beta   90.00
_cell.angle_gamma   90.00
#
_symmetry.space_group_name_H-M   'P 1'
#
loop_
_entity.id
_entity.type
_entity.pdbx_description
1 polymer ?
#
loop_
_entity_poly.entity_id
_entity_poly.type
_entity_poly.pdbx_seq_one_letter_code
_entity_poly.pdbx_strand_id
1 'polypeptide(L)'
;MGDTVNKITFRMDESDPWFEEKQNQIESLDQQLKKLYTSVEALIHHRRELTQTTGAFAKSAAMLGNCEEHTSLSCALSQLAETEEKMEQLYSKQVDNDFFYLAELLKDYIALIGAVKEAFHQRVKVFQMWQHSQQMLTKKREAKAKLELALKTDKISQANDEVIEWESKVSRGQEEFESVSKTIRLEVERFELLRIRDFKTNIIKYMESLLESQQQLIKYWEAFLPEA
;
A
#
# COMPACT_ATOMS: atom_id res chain seq x y z
N MET A 1 -31.12 5.33 -1.20
CA MET A 1 -30.88 6.56 -1.99
C MET A 1 -29.57 7.12 -1.49
N GLY A 2 -28.48 7.22 -2.22
CA GLY A 2 -28.14 6.84 -3.58
C GLY A 2 -26.73 7.40 -3.74
N ASP A 3 -25.74 6.54 -3.93
CA ASP A 3 -24.42 6.91 -4.45
C ASP A 3 -23.84 5.69 -5.17
N THR A 4 -24.67 5.15 -6.05
CA THR A 4 -24.21 4.33 -7.18
C THR A 4 -23.88 5.31 -8.31
N VAL A 5 -22.87 6.16 -8.12
CA VAL A 5 -22.36 6.99 -9.20
C VAL A 5 -21.42 6.12 -10.04
N ASN A 6 -22.05 5.31 -10.89
CA ASN A 6 -21.60 5.04 -12.24
C ASN A 6 -20.09 4.88 -12.42
N LYS A 7 -19.56 3.71 -12.03
CA LYS A 7 -18.48 3.06 -12.79
C LYS A 7 -19.01 2.80 -14.20
N ILE A 8 -19.05 3.83 -15.02
CA ILE A 8 -19.12 3.70 -16.46
C ILE A 8 -17.75 3.13 -16.85
N THR A 9 -17.65 1.82 -16.82
CA THR A 9 -16.58 1.03 -17.44
C THR A 9 -16.70 1.22 -18.95
N PHE A 10 -16.32 2.39 -19.45
CA PHE A 10 -16.05 2.58 -20.86
C PHE A 10 -14.61 2.13 -21.11
N ARG A 11 -14.48 1.08 -21.91
CA ARG A 11 -13.19 0.55 -22.37
C ARG A 11 -12.43 1.65 -23.07
N MET A 12 -11.20 1.87 -22.62
CA MET A 12 -10.18 2.54 -23.40
C MET A 12 -9.86 1.60 -24.58
N ASP A 13 -10.26 1.96 -25.80
CA ASP A 13 -9.96 1.18 -27.02
C ASP A 13 -8.46 1.25 -27.41
N GLU A 14 -7.67 2.02 -26.66
CA GLU A 14 -6.22 1.98 -26.73
C GLU A 14 -5.68 0.84 -25.84
N SER A 15 -5.43 -0.30 -26.48
CA SER A 15 -4.75 -1.46 -25.88
C SER A 15 -3.25 -1.18 -25.77
N ASP A 16 -2.82 -0.26 -24.90
CA ASP A 16 -1.41 -0.18 -24.50
C ASP A 16 -1.09 -1.38 -23.61
N PRO A 17 -0.36 -2.41 -24.12
CA PRO A 17 -0.19 -3.66 -23.40
C PRO A 17 0.56 -3.47 -22.07
N TRP A 18 1.42 -2.45 -22.00
CA TRP A 18 2.18 -2.15 -20.80
C TRP A 18 1.26 -1.70 -19.66
N PHE A 19 0.29 -0.81 -19.94
CA PHE A 19 -0.63 -0.34 -18.90
C PHE A 19 -1.58 -1.43 -18.44
N GLU A 20 -2.05 -2.28 -19.36
CA GLU A 20 -2.90 -3.43 -19.00
C GLU A 20 -2.16 -4.43 -18.11
N GLU A 21 -0.93 -4.79 -18.49
CA GLU A 21 -0.08 -5.68 -17.70
C GLU A 21 0.19 -5.08 -16.31
N LYS A 22 0.60 -3.80 -16.26
CA LYS A 22 0.87 -3.13 -14.99
C LYS A 22 -0.36 -2.97 -14.12
N GLN A 23 -1.53 -2.73 -14.70
CA GLN A 23 -2.77 -2.63 -13.94
C GLN A 23 -3.09 -3.96 -13.25
N ASN A 24 -2.92 -5.08 -13.95
CA ASN A 24 -3.11 -6.41 -13.37
C ASN A 24 -2.07 -6.71 -12.28
N GLN A 25 -0.80 -6.34 -12.50
CA GLN A 25 0.25 -6.50 -11.49
C GLN A 25 -0.03 -5.69 -10.23
N ILE A 26 -0.44 -4.42 -10.38
CA ILE A 26 -0.75 -3.53 -9.25
C ILE A 26 -1.99 -4.02 -8.49
N GLU A 27 -3.03 -4.52 -9.17
CA GLU A 27 -4.21 -5.07 -8.50
C GLU A 27 -3.88 -6.35 -7.72
N SER A 28 -3.07 -7.24 -8.30
CA SER A 28 -2.58 -8.44 -7.61
C SER A 28 -1.77 -8.08 -6.37
N LEU A 29 -0.86 -7.10 -6.51
CA LEU A 29 -0.03 -6.62 -5.40
C LEU A 29 -0.87 -5.98 -4.29
N ASP A 30 -1.86 -5.16 -4.64
CA ASP A 30 -2.80 -4.54 -3.68
C ASP A 30 -3.47 -5.60 -2.80
N GLN A 31 -4.00 -6.65 -3.44
CA GLN A 31 -4.67 -7.75 -2.74
C GLN A 31 -3.70 -8.54 -1.87
N GLN A 32 -2.50 -8.83 -2.37
CA GLN A 32 -1.50 -9.59 -1.62
C GLN A 32 -0.98 -8.80 -0.41
N LEU A 33 -0.66 -7.52 -0.56
CA LEU A 33 -0.16 -6.70 0.54
C LEU A 33 -1.24 -6.46 1.61
N LYS A 34 -2.51 -6.26 1.22
CA LYS A 34 -3.61 -6.18 2.20
C LYS A 34 -3.76 -7.45 3.02
N LYS A 35 -3.71 -8.63 2.36
CA LYS A 35 -3.74 -9.92 3.07
C LYS A 35 -2.55 -10.08 4.01
N LEU A 36 -1.35 -9.73 3.55
CA LEU A 36 -0.14 -9.78 4.37
C LEU A 36 -0.24 -8.84 5.57
N TYR A 37 -0.76 -7.62 5.37
CA TYR A 37 -0.99 -6.65 6.43
C TYR A 37 -1.93 -7.20 7.51
N THR A 38 -3.08 -7.77 7.12
CA THR A 38 -4.00 -8.42 8.07
C THR A 38 -3.33 -9.55 8.86
N SER A 39 -2.49 -10.38 8.20
CA SER A 39 -1.72 -11.42 8.90
C SER A 39 -0.71 -10.84 9.89
N VAL A 40 -0.07 -9.72 9.55
CA VAL A 40 0.86 -9.02 10.47
C VAL A 40 0.12 -8.39 11.64
N GLU A 41 -1.06 -7.81 11.41
CA GLU A 41 -1.90 -7.29 12.51
C GLU A 41 -2.31 -8.41 13.47
N ALA A 42 -2.69 -9.59 12.95
CA ALA A 42 -2.97 -10.75 13.77
C ALA A 42 -1.74 -11.24 14.56
N LEU A 43 -0.56 -11.25 13.94
CA LEU A 43 0.71 -11.57 14.60
C LEU A 43 0.97 -10.64 15.79
N ILE A 44 0.84 -9.32 15.56
CA ILE A 44 1.03 -8.28 16.59
C ILE A 44 0.01 -8.47 17.72
N HIS A 45 -1.24 -8.74 17.38
CA HIS A 45 -2.29 -8.99 18.36
C HIS A 45 -1.96 -10.18 19.27
N HIS A 46 -1.65 -11.35 18.69
CA HIS A 46 -1.31 -12.53 19.47
C HIS A 46 -0.03 -12.35 20.29
N ARG A 47 0.94 -11.57 19.80
CA ARG A 47 2.16 -11.27 20.56
C ARG A 47 1.89 -10.36 21.75
N ARG A 48 0.95 -9.40 21.63
CA ARG A 48 0.46 -8.61 22.77
C ARG A 48 -0.25 -9.46 23.81
N GLU A 49 -1.09 -10.40 23.36
CA GLU A 49 -1.74 -11.37 24.26
C GLU A 49 -0.69 -12.20 25.01
N LEU A 50 0.33 -12.71 24.30
CA LEU A 50 1.44 -13.44 24.91
C LEU A 50 2.13 -12.59 25.98
N THR A 51 2.54 -11.36 25.67
CA THR A 51 3.13 -10.42 26.64
C THR A 51 2.26 -10.29 27.90
N GLN A 52 0.96 -10.04 27.74
CA GLN A 52 0.04 -9.86 28.87
C GLN A 52 -0.09 -11.13 29.73
N THR A 53 -0.20 -12.29 29.09
CA THR A 53 -0.30 -13.57 29.79
C THR A 53 0.99 -13.94 30.53
N THR A 54 2.15 -13.65 29.94
CA THR A 54 3.46 -13.82 30.57
C THR A 54 3.60 -12.94 31.82
N GLY A 55 3.24 -11.65 31.74
CA GLY A 55 3.26 -10.76 32.92
C GLY A 55 2.30 -11.21 34.03
N ALA A 56 1.11 -11.70 33.66
CA ALA A 56 0.17 -12.26 34.63
C ALA A 56 0.70 -13.53 35.31
N PHE A 57 1.40 -14.38 34.54
CA PHE A 57 2.08 -15.56 35.07
C PHE A 57 3.22 -15.18 36.03
N ALA A 58 4.10 -14.24 35.64
CA ALA A 58 5.17 -13.72 36.48
C ALA A 58 4.64 -13.24 37.84
N LYS A 59 3.59 -12.42 37.82
CA LYS A 59 2.94 -11.93 39.04
C LYS A 59 2.39 -13.06 39.91
N SER A 60 1.77 -14.06 39.30
CA SER A 60 1.19 -15.21 40.02
C SER A 60 2.29 -16.07 40.66
N ALA A 61 3.39 -16.32 39.93
CA ALA A 61 4.56 -17.03 40.45
C ALA A 61 5.19 -16.31 41.64
N ALA A 62 5.34 -14.98 41.57
CA ALA A 62 5.83 -14.17 42.69
C ALA A 62 4.91 -14.26 43.92
N MET A 63 3.59 -14.22 43.72
CA MET A 63 2.62 -14.37 44.82
C MET A 63 2.71 -15.74 45.49
N LEU A 64 2.87 -16.81 44.70
CA LEU A 64 3.07 -18.16 45.23
C LEU A 64 4.40 -18.27 45.98
N GLY A 65 5.49 -17.71 45.44
CA GLY A 65 6.79 -17.67 46.10
C GLY A 65 6.72 -17.01 47.48
N ASN A 66 5.95 -15.93 47.61
CA ASN A 66 5.74 -15.24 48.89
C ASN A 66 4.90 -16.03 49.91
N CYS A 67 4.05 -16.96 49.46
CA CYS A 67 3.21 -17.77 50.34
C CYS A 67 3.85 -19.12 50.70
N GLU A 68 4.94 -19.49 50.02
CA GLU A 68 5.61 -20.77 50.19
C GLU A 68 6.54 -20.75 51.42
N GLU A 69 6.39 -21.73 52.30
CA GLU A 69 7.19 -21.85 53.52
C GLU A 69 8.55 -22.53 53.25
N HIS A 70 8.61 -23.41 52.25
CA HIS A 70 9.85 -24.09 51.89
C HIS A 70 10.79 -23.13 51.16
N THR A 71 11.85 -22.70 51.84
CA THR A 71 12.75 -21.64 51.38
C THR A 71 13.28 -21.84 49.96
N SER A 72 13.71 -23.06 49.60
CA SER A 72 14.24 -23.29 48.24
C SER A 72 13.17 -23.18 47.16
N LEU A 73 11.92 -23.59 47.46
CA LEU A 73 10.82 -23.51 46.51
C LEU A 73 10.33 -22.07 46.36
N SER A 74 10.26 -21.33 47.47
CA SER A 74 10.01 -19.88 47.48
C SER A 74 11.03 -19.11 46.62
N CYS A 75 12.33 -19.42 46.76
CA CYS A 75 13.39 -18.82 45.92
C CYS A 75 13.21 -19.17 44.44
N ALA A 76 12.98 -20.46 44.11
CA ALA A 76 12.80 -20.89 42.71
C ALA A 76 11.59 -20.21 42.04
N LEU A 77 10.47 -20.08 42.75
CA LEU A 77 9.29 -19.37 42.26
C LEU A 77 9.54 -17.87 42.05
N SER A 78 10.33 -17.24 42.92
CA SER A 78 10.68 -15.83 42.80
C SER A 78 11.60 -15.58 41.60
N GLN A 79 12.61 -16.44 41.39
CA GLN A 79 13.48 -16.38 40.22
C GLN A 79 12.74 -16.66 38.91
N LEU A 80 11.78 -17.59 38.93
CA LEU A 80 10.91 -17.83 37.78
C LEU A 80 10.08 -16.57 37.46
N ALA A 81 9.50 -15.93 38.48
CA ALA A 81 8.77 -14.69 38.31
C ALA A 81 9.64 -13.57 37.69
N GLU A 82 10.86 -13.37 38.19
CA GLU A 82 11.80 -12.39 37.63
C GLU A 82 12.20 -12.71 36.18
N THR A 83 12.35 -14.00 35.86
CA THR A 83 12.69 -14.47 34.52
C THR A 83 11.55 -14.19 33.54
N GLU A 84 10.32 -14.47 33.95
CA GLU A 84 9.11 -14.21 33.16
C GLU A 84 8.83 -12.71 33.00
N GLU A 85 9.13 -11.87 34.00
CA GLU A 85 9.05 -10.40 33.88
C GLU A 85 10.03 -9.87 32.82
N LYS A 86 11.25 -10.42 32.77
CA LYS A 86 12.22 -10.08 31.71
C LYS A 86 11.74 -10.54 30.33
N MET A 87 11.07 -11.69 30.24
CA MET A 87 10.48 -12.18 28.99
C MET A 87 9.29 -11.33 28.54
N GLU A 88 8.45 -10.88 29.46
CA GLU A 88 7.37 -9.93 29.18
C GLU A 88 7.92 -8.67 28.50
N GLN A 89 8.95 -8.05 29.10
CA GLN A 89 9.57 -6.84 28.54
C GLN A 89 10.15 -7.09 27.14
N LEU A 90 10.77 -8.25 26.94
CA LEU A 90 11.31 -8.67 25.66
C LEU A 90 10.21 -8.83 24.59
N TYR A 91 9.11 -9.51 24.93
CA TYR A 91 7.96 -9.66 24.04
C TYR A 91 7.30 -8.31 23.74
N SER A 92 7.20 -7.41 24.73
CA SER A 92 6.74 -6.04 24.51
C SER A 92 7.59 -5.30 23.48
N LYS A 93 8.92 -5.38 23.57
CA LYS A 93 9.82 -4.80 22.55
C LYS A 93 9.61 -5.46 21.18
N GLN A 94 9.35 -6.76 21.14
CA GLN A 94 9.12 -7.48 19.89
C GLN A 94 7.81 -7.05 19.21
N VAL A 95 6.73 -6.81 19.97
CA VAL A 95 5.47 -6.21 19.48
C VAL A 95 5.73 -4.88 18.78
N ASP A 96 6.53 -4.02 19.40
CA ASP A 96 6.87 -2.71 18.83
C ASP A 96 7.65 -2.88 17.51
N ASN A 97 8.62 -3.78 17.47
CA ASN A 97 9.41 -4.04 16.26
C ASN A 97 8.56 -4.62 15.11
N ASP A 98 7.63 -5.53 15.39
CA ASP A 98 6.68 -6.01 14.38
C ASP A 98 5.86 -4.87 13.79
N PHE A 99 5.35 -3.99 14.67
CA PHE A 99 4.55 -2.86 14.26
C PHE A 99 5.36 -1.88 13.39
N PHE A 100 6.53 -1.45 13.88
CA PHE A 100 7.33 -0.45 13.19
C PHE A 100 7.96 -0.96 11.88
N TYR A 101 8.50 -2.19 11.86
CA TYR A 101 9.21 -2.68 10.68
C TYR A 101 8.30 -3.34 9.65
N LEU A 102 7.21 -3.98 10.08
CA LEU A 102 6.31 -4.70 9.16
C LEU A 102 5.00 -3.94 8.93
N ALA A 103 4.24 -3.62 9.99
CA ALA A 103 2.90 -3.07 9.82
C ALA A 103 2.93 -1.69 9.16
N GLU A 104 3.75 -0.76 9.64
CA GLU A 104 3.82 0.59 9.07
C GLU A 104 4.35 0.57 7.62
N LEU A 105 5.36 -0.26 7.32
CA LEU A 105 5.86 -0.44 5.95
C LEU A 105 4.75 -0.92 5.00
N LEU A 106 4.01 -1.95 5.41
CA LEU A 106 2.93 -2.51 4.59
C LEU A 106 1.81 -1.49 4.37
N LYS A 107 1.43 -0.76 5.42
CA LYS A 107 0.41 0.29 5.36
C LYS A 107 0.81 1.41 4.39
N ASP A 108 2.05 1.89 4.46
CA ASP A 108 2.58 2.91 3.55
C ASP A 108 2.55 2.43 2.09
N TYR A 109 2.97 1.19 1.84
CA TYR A 109 2.97 0.64 0.48
C TYR A 109 1.57 0.35 -0.06
N ILE A 110 0.60 -0.03 0.79
CA ILE A 110 -0.81 -0.11 0.40
C ILE A 110 -1.34 1.27 -0.01
N ALA A 111 -0.99 2.33 0.73
CA ALA A 111 -1.38 3.70 0.38
C ALA A 111 -0.73 4.16 -0.95
N LEU A 112 0.56 3.89 -1.14
CA LEU A 112 1.28 4.17 -2.39
C LEU A 112 0.68 3.43 -3.59
N ILE A 113 0.27 2.18 -3.43
CA ILE A 113 -0.46 1.44 -4.46
C ILE A 113 -1.79 2.13 -4.79
N GLY A 114 -2.50 2.61 -3.77
CA GLY A 114 -3.69 3.44 -3.96
C GLY A 114 -3.43 4.67 -4.84
N ALA A 115 -2.31 5.37 -4.61
CA ALA A 115 -1.90 6.51 -5.42
C ALA A 115 -1.56 6.11 -6.87
N VAL A 116 -0.89 4.97 -7.09
CA VAL A 116 -0.62 4.44 -8.45
C VAL A 116 -1.92 4.14 -9.19
N LYS A 117 -2.91 3.52 -8.52
CA LYS A 117 -4.23 3.24 -9.09
C LYS A 117 -4.96 4.52 -9.48
N GLU A 118 -4.88 5.56 -8.66
CA GLU A 118 -5.47 6.87 -9.00
C GLU A 118 -4.76 7.51 -10.20
N ALA A 119 -3.44 7.42 -10.29
CA ALA A 119 -2.70 7.91 -11.46
C ALA A 119 -3.16 7.21 -12.76
N PHE A 120 -3.39 5.90 -12.73
CA PHE A 120 -3.93 5.15 -13.87
C PHE A 120 -5.35 5.62 -14.21
N HIS A 121 -6.18 5.89 -13.22
CA HIS A 121 -7.51 6.44 -13.42
C HIS A 121 -7.48 7.85 -14.05
N GLN A 122 -6.55 8.70 -13.63
CA GLN A 122 -6.35 10.03 -14.23
C GLN A 122 -5.91 9.92 -15.70
N ARG A 123 -5.03 8.97 -16.05
CA ARG A 123 -4.68 8.71 -17.45
C ARG A 123 -5.90 8.39 -18.29
N VAL A 124 -6.82 7.54 -17.79
CA VAL A 124 -8.07 7.21 -18.48
C VAL A 124 -8.94 8.46 -18.68
N LYS A 125 -9.03 9.35 -17.69
CA LYS A 125 -9.78 10.62 -17.82
C LYS A 125 -9.21 11.53 -18.90
N VAL A 126 -7.89 11.70 -18.92
CA VAL A 126 -7.21 12.54 -19.93
C VAL A 126 -7.43 11.95 -21.33
N PHE A 127 -7.33 10.63 -21.48
CA PHE A 127 -7.65 9.96 -22.73
C PHE A 127 -9.09 10.21 -23.18
N GLN A 128 -10.06 10.09 -22.27
CA GLN A 128 -11.47 10.34 -22.57
C GLN A 128 -11.71 11.79 -23.03
N MET A 129 -11.06 12.76 -22.39
CA MET A 129 -11.14 14.17 -22.77
C MET A 129 -10.58 14.41 -24.18
N TRP A 130 -9.45 13.76 -24.50
CA TRP A 130 -8.86 13.80 -25.82
C TRP A 130 -9.77 13.18 -26.88
N GLN A 131 -10.30 11.97 -26.64
CA GLN A 131 -11.24 11.30 -27.55
C GLN A 131 -12.53 12.09 -27.77
N HIS A 132 -13.07 12.71 -26.71
CA HIS A 132 -14.23 13.59 -26.83
C HIS A 132 -13.91 14.78 -27.75
N SER A 133 -12.75 15.41 -27.58
CA SER A 133 -12.30 16.52 -28.43
C SER A 133 -12.14 16.08 -29.89
N GLN A 134 -11.64 14.87 -30.13
CA GLN A 134 -11.50 14.28 -31.47
C GLN A 134 -12.86 14.07 -32.14
N GLN A 135 -13.84 13.53 -31.42
CA GLN A 135 -15.21 13.37 -31.92
C GLN A 135 -15.89 14.71 -32.24
N MET A 136 -15.68 15.71 -31.38
CA MET A 136 -16.20 17.05 -31.61
C MET A 136 -15.58 17.71 -32.83
N LEU A 137 -14.26 17.58 -33.02
CA LEU A 137 -13.57 18.03 -34.22
C LEU A 137 -14.17 17.39 -35.49
N THR A 138 -14.41 16.08 -35.48
CA THR A 138 -15.05 15.39 -36.62
C THR A 138 -16.42 15.99 -36.94
N LYS A 139 -17.27 16.22 -35.94
CA LYS A 139 -18.58 16.87 -36.13
C LYS A 139 -18.46 18.28 -36.70
N LYS A 140 -17.47 19.07 -36.25
CA LYS A 140 -17.22 20.43 -36.77
C LYS A 140 -16.76 20.42 -38.22
N ARG A 141 -15.88 19.47 -38.59
CA ARG A 141 -15.45 19.27 -39.98
C ARG A 141 -16.62 18.86 -40.88
N GLU A 142 -17.47 17.94 -40.44
CA GLU A 142 -18.70 17.56 -41.17
C GLU A 142 -19.68 18.72 -41.33
N ALA A 143 -19.86 19.55 -40.29
CA ALA A 143 -20.71 20.73 -40.34
C ALA A 143 -20.18 21.77 -41.34
N LYS A 144 -18.86 22.01 -41.35
CA LYS A 144 -18.19 22.87 -42.35
C LYS A 144 -18.41 22.35 -43.77
N ALA A 145 -18.17 21.05 -44.01
CA ALA A 145 -18.37 20.44 -45.33
C ALA A 145 -19.82 20.57 -45.83
N LYS A 146 -20.81 20.42 -44.94
CA LYS A 146 -22.24 20.65 -45.28
C LYS A 146 -22.53 22.11 -45.65
N LEU A 147 -21.92 23.08 -44.98
CA LEU A 147 -22.09 24.51 -45.30
C LEU A 147 -21.44 24.87 -46.64
N GLU A 148 -20.27 24.30 -46.95
CA GLU A 148 -19.58 24.43 -48.23
C GLU A 148 -20.44 23.89 -49.39
N LEU A 149 -21.00 22.68 -49.23
CA LEU A 149 -21.92 22.09 -50.22
C LEU A 149 -23.20 22.91 -50.42
N ALA A 150 -23.67 23.60 -49.37
CA ALA A 150 -24.85 24.47 -49.43
C ALA A 150 -24.55 25.90 -49.93
N LEU A 151 -23.30 26.21 -50.29
CA LEU A 151 -22.84 27.54 -50.77
C LEU A 151 -23.17 28.70 -49.80
N LYS A 152 -23.25 28.43 -48.49
CA LYS A 152 -23.54 29.43 -47.44
C LYS A 152 -22.27 30.15 -46.98
N THR A 153 -21.70 30.95 -47.89
CA THR A 153 -20.39 31.59 -47.73
C THR A 153 -20.27 32.51 -46.52
N ASP A 154 -21.39 33.09 -46.06
CA ASP A 154 -21.49 33.92 -44.86
C ASP A 154 -21.14 33.15 -43.56
N LYS A 155 -21.39 31.84 -43.51
CA LYS A 155 -21.18 30.99 -42.32
C LYS A 155 -19.91 30.15 -42.37
N ILE A 156 -19.25 30.06 -43.53
CA ILE A 156 -18.05 29.23 -43.70
C ILE A 156 -16.89 29.76 -42.86
N SER A 157 -16.71 31.08 -42.75
CA SER A 157 -15.64 31.66 -41.93
C SER A 157 -15.75 31.23 -40.47
N GLN A 158 -16.94 31.38 -39.87
CA GLN A 158 -17.18 30.96 -38.48
C GLN A 158 -16.96 29.46 -38.28
N ALA A 159 -17.45 28.63 -39.20
CA ALA A 159 -17.24 27.18 -39.12
C ALA A 159 -15.75 26.80 -39.25
N ASN A 160 -14.97 27.57 -40.01
CA ASN A 160 -13.53 27.39 -40.11
C ASN A 160 -12.81 27.72 -38.80
N ASP A 161 -13.17 28.83 -38.14
CA ASP A 161 -12.60 29.23 -36.85
C ASP A 161 -12.92 28.18 -35.77
N GLU A 162 -14.14 27.64 -35.75
CA GLU A 162 -14.51 26.54 -34.86
C GLU A 162 -13.66 25.28 -35.11
N VAL A 163 -13.42 24.92 -36.37
CA VAL A 163 -12.54 23.77 -36.70
C VAL A 163 -11.12 24.01 -36.16
N ILE A 164 -10.55 25.20 -36.38
CA ILE A 164 -9.20 25.55 -35.89
C ILE A 164 -9.13 25.46 -34.35
N GLU A 165 -10.16 25.96 -33.66
CA GLU A 165 -10.23 25.87 -32.19
C GLU A 165 -10.22 24.41 -31.70
N TRP A 166 -11.03 23.55 -32.32
CA TRP A 166 -11.11 22.14 -31.94
C TRP A 166 -9.86 21.34 -32.36
N GLU A 167 -9.19 21.70 -33.46
CA GLU A 167 -7.87 21.16 -33.82
C GLU A 167 -6.84 21.46 -32.74
N SER A 168 -6.81 22.70 -32.23
CA SER A 168 -5.94 23.08 -31.12
C SER A 168 -6.27 22.32 -29.82
N LYS A 169 -7.55 22.09 -29.52
CA LYS A 169 -7.96 21.27 -28.36
C LYS A 169 -7.53 19.82 -28.48
N VAL A 170 -7.66 19.23 -29.67
CA VAL A 170 -7.20 17.86 -29.95
C VAL A 170 -5.69 17.75 -29.78
N SER A 171 -4.90 18.68 -30.34
CA SER A 171 -3.44 18.70 -30.20
C SER A 171 -3.02 18.73 -28.73
N ARG A 172 -3.59 19.65 -27.94
CA ARG A 172 -3.29 19.76 -26.51
C ARG A 172 -3.70 18.52 -25.72
N GLY A 173 -4.86 17.94 -26.01
CA GLY A 173 -5.32 16.72 -25.35
C GLY A 173 -4.41 15.52 -25.64
N GLN A 174 -3.89 15.43 -26.86
CA GLN A 174 -2.91 14.40 -27.22
C GLN A 174 -1.59 14.61 -26.47
N GLU A 175 -1.03 15.82 -26.49
CA GLU A 175 0.21 16.16 -25.79
C GLU A 175 0.11 15.89 -24.28
N GLU A 176 -1.00 16.27 -23.66
CA GLU A 176 -1.27 16.01 -22.24
C GLU A 176 -1.34 14.51 -21.95
N PHE A 177 -2.05 13.76 -22.79
CA PHE A 177 -2.17 12.31 -22.65
C PHE A 177 -0.81 11.59 -22.77
N GLU A 178 0.00 11.96 -23.75
CA GLU A 178 1.34 11.43 -23.95
C GLU A 178 2.26 11.76 -22.76
N SER A 179 2.20 13.00 -22.28
CA SER A 179 2.98 13.49 -21.13
C SER A 179 2.63 12.78 -19.83
N VAL A 180 1.34 12.62 -19.53
CA VAL A 180 0.84 11.87 -18.36
C VAL A 180 1.25 10.40 -18.47
N SER A 181 1.07 9.78 -19.63
CA SER A 181 1.44 8.39 -19.87
C SER A 181 2.94 8.15 -19.64
N LYS A 182 3.79 9.04 -20.15
CA LYS A 182 5.25 8.97 -19.97
C LYS A 182 5.64 9.13 -18.49
N THR A 183 5.04 10.10 -17.80
CA THR A 183 5.31 10.35 -16.38
C THR A 183 4.92 9.14 -15.52
N ILE A 184 3.75 8.54 -15.77
CA ILE A 184 3.30 7.37 -15.04
C ILE A 184 4.26 6.19 -15.23
N ARG A 185 4.76 5.95 -16.44
CA ARG A 185 5.75 4.88 -16.69
C ARG A 185 7.00 5.05 -15.83
N LEU A 186 7.58 6.24 -15.84
CA LEU A 186 8.79 6.55 -15.06
C LEU A 186 8.55 6.39 -13.55
N GLU A 187 7.42 6.87 -13.03
CA GLU A 187 7.12 6.78 -11.60
C GLU A 187 6.76 5.35 -11.16
N VAL A 188 6.13 4.54 -12.01
CA VAL A 188 5.88 3.11 -11.72
C VAL A 188 7.19 2.33 -11.67
N GLU A 189 8.10 2.54 -12.62
CA GLU A 189 9.42 1.91 -12.59
C GLU A 189 10.20 2.30 -11.33
N ARG A 190 10.18 3.59 -10.97
CA ARG A 190 10.78 4.08 -9.74
C ARG A 190 10.15 3.45 -8.49
N PHE A 191 8.82 3.40 -8.43
CA PHE A 191 8.07 2.76 -7.35
C PHE A 191 8.50 1.30 -7.16
N GLU A 192 8.61 0.53 -8.23
CA GLU A 192 9.01 -0.88 -8.16
C GLU A 192 10.42 -1.08 -7.60
N LEU A 193 11.37 -0.24 -8.04
CA LEU A 193 12.75 -0.27 -7.54
C LEU A 193 12.83 0.11 -6.06
N LEU A 194 12.15 1.19 -5.65
CA LEU A 194 12.12 1.63 -4.27
C LEU A 194 11.44 0.58 -3.37
N ARG A 195 10.32 0.00 -3.81
CA ARG A 195 9.63 -1.08 -3.09
C ARG A 195 10.57 -2.21 -2.75
N ILE A 196 11.28 -2.76 -3.74
CA ILE A 196 12.17 -3.91 -3.51
C ILE A 196 13.26 -3.54 -2.50
N ARG A 197 13.87 -2.36 -2.64
CA ARG A 197 14.93 -1.89 -1.76
C ARG A 197 14.43 -1.70 -0.33
N ASP A 198 13.33 -0.98 -0.15
CA ASP A 198 12.82 -0.60 1.17
C ASP A 198 12.29 -1.83 1.93
N PHE A 199 11.61 -2.75 1.25
CA PHE A 199 11.22 -4.04 1.83
C PHE A 199 12.44 -4.86 2.25
N LYS A 200 13.45 -4.98 1.38
CA LYS A 200 14.68 -5.70 1.72
C LYS A 200 15.34 -5.13 2.97
N THR A 201 15.50 -3.81 3.03
CA THR A 201 16.14 -3.14 4.17
C THR A 201 15.35 -3.34 5.46
N ASN A 202 14.02 -3.19 5.44
CA ASN A 202 13.21 -3.37 6.64
C ASN A 202 13.10 -4.83 7.08
N ILE A 203 13.02 -5.78 6.14
CA ILE A 203 13.02 -7.21 6.47
C ILE A 203 14.34 -7.61 7.14
N ILE A 204 15.48 -7.11 6.66
CA ILE A 204 16.78 -7.38 7.30
C ILE A 204 16.79 -6.86 8.74
N LYS A 205 16.37 -5.60 8.96
CA LYS A 205 16.29 -5.02 10.31
C LYS A 205 15.36 -5.81 11.23
N TYR A 206 14.21 -6.24 10.70
CA TYR A 206 13.27 -7.08 11.44
C TYR A 206 13.88 -8.43 11.83
N MET A 207 14.57 -9.11 10.90
CA MET A 207 15.24 -10.38 11.17
C MET A 207 16.37 -10.24 12.19
N GLU A 208 17.17 -9.17 12.12
CA GLU A 208 18.23 -8.86 13.08
C GLU A 208 17.64 -8.65 14.49
N SER A 209 16.57 -7.86 14.59
CA SER A 209 15.85 -7.62 15.83
C SER A 209 15.23 -8.89 16.42
N LEU A 210 14.68 -9.76 15.57
CA LEU A 210 14.13 -11.04 15.98
C LEU A 210 15.24 -11.96 16.51
N LEU A 211 16.39 -12.03 15.83
CA LEU A 211 17.54 -12.80 16.26
C LEU A 211 18.07 -12.33 17.62
N GLU A 212 18.24 -11.02 17.80
CA GLU A 212 18.66 -10.43 19.08
C GLU A 212 17.68 -10.82 20.20
N SER A 213 16.37 -10.76 19.91
CA SER A 213 15.35 -11.14 20.88
C SER A 213 15.46 -12.62 21.26
N GLN A 214 15.64 -13.52 20.30
CA GLN A 214 15.82 -14.95 20.59
C GLN A 214 17.10 -15.24 21.38
N GLN A 215 18.20 -14.56 21.06
CA GLN A 215 19.45 -14.68 21.83
C GLN A 215 19.27 -14.21 23.27
N GLN A 216 18.50 -13.15 23.49
CA GLN A 216 18.23 -12.65 24.83
C GLN A 216 17.32 -13.59 25.63
N LEU A 217 16.33 -14.20 24.98
CA LEU A 217 15.47 -15.23 25.57
C LEU A 217 16.28 -16.43 26.07
N ILE A 218 17.23 -16.92 25.26
CA ILE A 218 18.14 -18.01 25.65
C ILE A 218 18.92 -17.64 26.92
N LYS A 219 19.50 -16.43 26.96
CA LYS A 219 20.26 -15.96 28.13
C LYS A 219 19.40 -15.91 29.40
N TYR A 220 18.14 -15.50 29.29
CA TYR A 220 17.24 -15.49 30.45
C TYR A 220 16.98 -16.89 30.99
N TRP A 221 16.72 -17.86 30.11
CA TRP A 221 16.53 -19.26 30.52
C TRP A 221 17.82 -19.90 31.06
N GLU A 222 18.98 -19.65 30.43
CA GLU A 222 20.27 -20.14 30.90
C GLU A 222 20.67 -19.57 32.26
N ALA A 223 20.23 -18.36 32.60
CA ALA A 223 20.44 -17.78 33.92
C ALA A 223 19.52 -18.41 34.98
N PHE A 224 18.31 -18.81 34.60
CA PHE A 224 17.36 -19.47 35.50
C PHE A 224 17.73 -20.94 35.81
N LEU A 225 18.17 -21.70 34.80
CA LEU A 225 18.41 -23.15 34.92
C LEU A 225 19.39 -23.59 36.04
N PRO A 226 20.50 -22.88 36.33
CA PRO A 226 21.40 -23.24 37.43
C PRO A 226 20.77 -23.04 38.82
N GLU A 227 19.71 -22.24 38.91
CA GLU A 227 19.07 -21.82 40.15
C GLU A 227 17.73 -22.53 40.41
N ALA A 228 17.21 -23.27 39.42
CA ALA A 228 15.95 -24.02 39.44
C ALA A 228 16.12 -25.49 39.91
#